data_AF-A0A353ET25-F1
#
_entry.id   AF-A0A353ET25-F1
#
_cell.length_a   1.000
_cell.length_b   1.000
_cell.length_c   1.000
_cell.angle_alpha   90.00
_cell.angle_beta   90.00
_cell.angle_gamma   90.00
#
_symmetry.space_group_name_H-M   'P 1'
#
loop_
_entity.id
_entity.type
_entity.pdbx_description
1 polymer ?
#
loop_
_entity_poly.entity_id
_entity_poly.type
_entity_poly.pdbx_seq_one_letter_code
_entity_poly.pdbx_strand_id
1 'polypeptide(L)'
;MAIKNFTLGEAIQTIRSKFKISQHKLAELVGVRITTVSRWERNQGTEDMKLKHFLKIAEVTHTTPFELLEIFGETNLQIEHQVNDQKL
;
A
#
# COMPACT_ATOMS: atom_id res chain seq x y z
N MET A 1 9.19 8.85 -19.20
CA MET A 1 8.61 7.77 -18.36
C MET A 1 7.69 8.44 -17.36
N ALA A 2 6.38 8.13 -17.37
CA ALA A 2 5.45 8.80 -16.47
C ALA A 2 5.69 8.32 -15.03
N ILE A 3 5.99 9.25 -14.12
CA ILE A 3 6.10 8.98 -12.69
C ILE A 3 4.70 8.60 -12.21
N LYS A 4 4.48 7.32 -11.91
CA LYS A 4 3.18 6.84 -11.43
C LYS A 4 3.19 6.91 -9.90
N ASN A 5 2.53 7.93 -9.35
CA ASN A 5 2.27 8.03 -7.92
C ASN A 5 1.33 6.87 -7.53
N PHE A 6 1.80 5.94 -6.71
CA PHE A 6 0.98 4.84 -6.19
C PHE A 6 0.20 5.29 -4.96
N THR A 7 -1.08 4.97 -4.92
CA THR A 7 -1.95 5.22 -3.78
C THR A 7 -1.83 4.11 -2.73
N LEU A 8 -2.23 4.39 -1.48
CA LEU A 8 -2.27 3.35 -0.44
C LEU A 8 -3.21 2.19 -0.85
N GLY A 9 -4.28 2.51 -1.57
CA GLY A 9 -5.19 1.49 -2.12
C GLY A 9 -4.51 0.53 -3.10
N GLU A 10 -3.74 1.06 -4.04
CA GLU A 10 -2.98 0.25 -4.99
C GLU A 10 -1.90 -0.58 -4.28
N ALA A 11 -1.27 -0.05 -3.23
CA ALA A 11 -0.30 -0.81 -2.43
C ALA A 11 -0.97 -2.02 -1.74
N ILE A 12 -2.14 -1.80 -1.11
CA ILE A 12 -2.93 -2.88 -0.49
C ILE A 12 -3.34 -3.93 -1.53
N GLN A 13 -3.80 -3.51 -2.71
CA GLN A 13 -4.17 -4.43 -3.77
C GLN A 13 -2.97 -5.24 -4.28
N THR A 14 -1.83 -4.58 -4.45
CA THR A 14 -0.59 -5.17 -4.95
C THR A 14 -0.11 -6.26 -4.00
N ILE A 15 -0.01 -5.94 -2.70
CA ILE A 15 0.45 -6.92 -1.72
C ILE A 15 -0.55 -8.06 -1.56
N ARG A 16 -1.85 -7.77 -1.50
CA ARG A 16 -2.89 -8.81 -1.46
C ARG A 16 -2.76 -9.79 -2.63
N SER A 17 -2.56 -9.28 -3.84
CA SER A 17 -2.45 -10.09 -5.06
C SER A 17 -1.15 -10.88 -5.10
N LYS A 18 -0.03 -10.31 -4.64
CA LYS A 18 1.25 -11.02 -4.46
C LYS A 18 1.11 -12.24 -3.55
N PHE A 19 0.32 -12.12 -2.49
CA PHE A 19 -0.01 -13.21 -1.56
C PHE A 19 -1.18 -14.10 -2.00
N LYS A 20 -1.73 -13.86 -3.20
CA LYS A 20 -2.78 -14.69 -3.84
C LYS A 20 -4.04 -14.88 -2.99
N ILE A 21 -4.40 -13.90 -2.16
CA ILE A 21 -5.65 -13.94 -1.39
C ILE A 21 -6.71 -13.01 -2.02
N SER A 22 -7.99 -13.37 -1.89
CA SER A 22 -9.10 -12.55 -2.38
C SER A 22 -9.37 -11.36 -1.45
N GLN A 23 -10.09 -10.34 -1.94
CA GLN A 23 -10.56 -9.23 -1.09
C GLN A 23 -11.41 -9.74 0.09
N HIS A 24 -12.24 -10.76 -0.16
CA HIS A 24 -13.02 -11.43 0.90
C HIS A 24 -12.09 -12.00 1.97
N LYS A 25 -11.05 -12.74 1.56
CA LYS A 25 -10.14 -13.37 2.52
C LYS A 25 -9.32 -12.33 3.30
N LEU A 26 -8.86 -11.27 2.64
CA LEU A 26 -8.20 -10.16 3.34
C LEU A 26 -9.12 -9.51 4.37
N ALA A 27 -10.39 -9.26 4.01
CA ALA A 27 -11.35 -8.66 4.92
C ALA A 27 -11.62 -9.53 6.16
N GLU A 28 -11.77 -10.84 5.97
CA GLU A 28 -11.90 -11.83 7.04
C GLU A 28 -10.70 -11.79 8.00
N LEU A 29 -9.47 -11.81 7.45
CA LEU A 29 -8.23 -11.82 8.24
C LEU A 29 -7.99 -10.50 9.00
N VAL A 30 -8.42 -9.37 8.43
CA VAL A 30 -8.28 -8.04 9.05
C VAL A 30 -9.43 -7.74 10.02
N GLY A 31 -10.55 -8.45 9.93
CA GLY A 31 -11.73 -8.24 10.77
C GLY A 31 -12.60 -7.07 10.32
N VAL A 32 -12.73 -6.86 9.00
CA VAL A 32 -13.55 -5.80 8.39
C VAL A 32 -14.52 -6.37 7.35
N ARG A 33 -15.45 -5.53 6.85
CA ARG A 33 -16.33 -5.94 5.75
C ARG A 33 -15.57 -5.97 4.43
N ILE A 34 -15.95 -6.86 3.51
CA ILE A 34 -15.39 -6.89 2.15
C ILE A 34 -15.50 -5.54 1.42
N THR A 35 -16.59 -4.81 1.66
CA THR A 35 -16.80 -3.46 1.09
C THR A 35 -15.78 -2.45 1.61
N THR A 36 -15.25 -2.63 2.82
CA THR A 36 -14.17 -1.81 3.36
C THR A 36 -12.87 -2.03 2.57
N VAL A 37 -12.48 -3.28 2.33
CA VAL A 37 -11.30 -3.61 1.51
C VAL A 37 -11.47 -3.11 0.08
N SER A 38 -12.64 -3.31 -0.53
CA SER A 38 -12.94 -2.82 -1.89
C SER A 38 -12.86 -1.29 -1.99
N ARG A 39 -13.27 -0.55 -0.95
CA ARG A 39 -13.10 0.91 -0.87
C ARG A 39 -11.64 1.29 -0.73
N TRP A 40 -10.91 0.65 0.18
CA TRP A 40 -9.48 0.90 0.37
C TRP A 40 -8.68 0.68 -0.90
N GLU A 41 -8.88 -0.44 -1.61
CA GLU A 41 -8.15 -0.74 -2.86
C GLU A 41 -8.44 0.27 -3.99
N ARG A 42 -9.56 1.00 -3.91
CA ARG A 42 -9.89 2.11 -4.83
C ARG A 42 -9.48 3.47 -4.26
N ASN A 43 -8.64 3.48 -3.24
CA ASN A 43 -8.17 4.65 -2.49
C ASN A 43 -9.31 5.54 -1.95
N GLN A 44 -10.39 4.93 -1.47
CA GLN A 44 -11.50 5.64 -0.84
C GLN A 44 -11.53 5.37 0.67
N GLY A 45 -11.41 6.42 1.50
CA GLY A 45 -11.39 6.29 2.95
C GLY A 45 -10.11 5.63 3.48
N THR A 46 -9.02 5.71 2.71
CA THR A 46 -7.68 5.30 3.13
C THR A 46 -7.07 6.32 4.09
N GLU A 47 -7.44 7.59 3.94
CA GLU A 47 -7.14 8.71 4.84
C GLU A 47 -7.65 8.50 6.27
N ASP A 48 -8.79 7.81 6.41
CA ASP A 48 -9.42 7.49 7.71
C ASP A 48 -9.04 6.08 8.20
N MET A 49 -8.12 5.39 7.50
CA MET A 49 -7.73 4.04 7.88
C MET A 49 -7.05 4.04 9.24
N LYS A 50 -7.66 3.35 10.21
CA LYS A 50 -7.07 3.16 11.53
C LYS A 50 -5.77 2.36 11.41
N LEU A 51 -4.73 2.80 12.11
CA LEU A 51 -3.40 2.16 12.15
C LEU A 51 -3.47 0.65 12.44
N LYS A 52 -4.39 0.22 13.32
CA LYS A 52 -4.57 -1.21 13.60
C LYS A 52 -4.90 -2.07 12.37
N HIS A 53 -5.66 -1.52 11.41
CA HIS A 53 -5.99 -2.25 10.18
C HIS A 53 -4.80 -2.27 9.24
N PHE A 54 -4.08 -1.15 9.13
CA PHE A 54 -2.85 -1.06 8.36
C PHE A 54 -1.80 -2.09 8.83
N LEU A 55 -1.55 -2.13 10.14
CA LEU A 55 -0.63 -3.11 10.74
C LEU A 55 -1.12 -4.54 10.55
N LYS A 56 -2.43 -4.77 10.68
CA LYS A 56 -3.00 -6.10 10.48
C LYS A 56 -2.89 -6.57 9.02
N ILE A 57 -3.04 -5.66 8.05
CA ILE A 57 -2.80 -5.98 6.63
C ILE A 57 -1.37 -6.46 6.46
N ALA A 58 -0.38 -5.71 6.95
CA ALA A 58 1.02 -6.11 6.85
C ALA A 58 1.28 -7.49 7.49
N GLU A 59 0.75 -7.72 8.69
CA GLU A 59 0.85 -9.00 9.39
C GLU A 59 0.29 -10.17 8.56
N VAL A 60 -0.93 -10.05 8.06
CA VAL A 60 -1.63 -11.15 7.36
C VAL A 60 -1.12 -11.37 5.94
N THR A 61 -0.45 -10.37 5.37
CA THR A 61 0.30 -10.50 4.12
C THR A 61 1.77 -10.80 4.37
N HIS A 62 2.18 -11.19 5.58
CA HIS A 62 3.56 -11.55 5.90
C HIS A 62 4.60 -10.53 5.39
N THR A 63 4.25 -9.25 5.48
CA THR A 63 5.12 -8.13 5.14
C THR A 63 5.35 -7.25 6.35
N THR A 64 6.39 -6.43 6.29
CA THR A 64 6.55 -5.36 7.27
C THR A 64 5.65 -4.17 6.91
N PRO A 65 5.27 -3.33 7.88
CA PRO A 65 4.63 -2.04 7.61
C PRO A 65 5.48 -1.17 6.67
N PHE A 66 6.80 -1.27 6.73
CA PHE A 66 7.73 -0.51 5.89
C PHE A 66 7.68 -0.96 4.43
N GLU A 67 7.71 -2.27 4.15
CA GLU A 67 7.54 -2.79 2.77
C GLU A 67 6.21 -2.35 2.15
N LEU A 68 5.15 -2.26 2.95
CA LEU A 68 3.85 -1.77 2.48
C LEU A 68 3.86 -0.26 2.22
N LEU A 69 4.63 0.52 2.99
CA LEU A 69 4.89 1.94 2.76
C LEU A 69 5.82 2.18 1.57
N GLU A 70 6.80 1.32 1.32
CA GLU A 70 7.68 1.43 0.17
C GLU A 70 6.88 1.30 -1.12
N ILE A 71 5.96 0.33 -1.21
CA ILE A 71 5.05 0.22 -2.37
C ILE A 71 4.21 1.50 -2.55
N PHE A 72 3.85 2.17 -1.45
CA PHE A 72 3.18 3.48 -1.47
C PHE A 72 4.11 4.65 -1.84
N GLY A 73 5.40 4.55 -1.47
CA GLY A 73 6.38 5.64 -1.52
C GLY A 73 7.48 5.50 -2.59
N GLU A 74 7.46 4.46 -3.41
CA GLU A 74 8.54 4.04 -4.34
C GLU A 74 8.88 5.04 -5.47
N THR A 75 8.38 6.27 -5.42
CA THR A 75 8.75 7.35 -6.35
C THR A 75 9.55 8.51 -5.76
N ASN A 76 9.79 8.60 -4.45
CA ASN A 76 10.54 9.75 -3.90
C ASN A 76 12.05 9.56 -3.75
N LEU A 77 12.58 8.33 -3.67
CA LEU A 77 14.02 8.09 -3.47
C LEU A 77 14.86 8.11 -4.77
N GLN A 78 14.22 8.07 -5.94
CA GLN A 78 14.90 8.15 -7.23
C GLN A 78 15.13 9.60 -7.70
N ILE A 79 14.37 10.57 -7.15
CA ILE A 79 14.49 11.98 -7.52
C ILE A 79 15.68 12.65 -6.80
N GLU A 80 15.99 12.28 -5.55
CA GLU A 80 17.05 12.95 -4.78
C GLU A 80 18.47 12.65 -5.28
N HIS A 81 18.72 11.48 -5.89
CA HIS A 81 20.05 11.13 -6.42
C HIS A 81 20.36 11.74 -7.80
N GLN A 82 19.37 12.20 -8.57
CA GLN A 82 19.64 12.82 -9.88
C GLN A 82 19.89 14.33 -9.82
N VAL A 83 19.57 15.00 -8.71
CA VAL A 83 19.68 16.47 -8.61
C VAL A 83 21.03 16.92 -8.01
N ASN A 84 21.76 16.04 -7.32
CA ASN A 84 23.01 16.42 -6.63
C ASN A 84 24.26 16.42 -7.51
N ASP A 85 24.22 15.84 -8.73
CA ASP A 85 25.36 15.80 -9.65
C ASP A 85 25.37 16.96 -10.68
N GLN A 86 24.42 17.89 -10.61
CA GLN A 86 24.40 19.11 -11.46
C GLN A 86 24.77 20.40 -10.73
N LYS A 87 25.38 20.30 -9.55
CA LYS A 87 26.06 21.43 -8.89
C LYS A 87 27.57 21.21 -8.83
N LEU A 88 28.22 21.47 -9.97
CA LEU A 88 29.63 21.85 -10.05
C LEU A 88 29.81 22.85 -11.21
#